data_AF-A0A7L2FSA5-F1
#
_entry.id   AF-A0A7L2FSA5-F1
#
_cell.length_a   1.000
_cell.length_b   1.000
_cell.length_c   1.000
_cell.angle_alpha   90.00
_cell.angle_beta   90.00
_cell.angle_gamma   90.00
#
_symmetry.space_group_name_H-M   'P 1'
#
loop_
_entity.id
_entity.type
_entity.pdbx_description
1 polymer ?
#
loop_
_entity_poly.entity_id
_entity_poly.type
_entity_poly.pdbx_seq_one_letter_code
_entity_poly.pdbx_strand_id
1 'polypeptide(L)'
;RNVYKDYRFLELACDSQEEVDSWKASLLRAGVYPDKSSTETEENGQADNFSMDPQLERQVETIRNLVDSYMSIINKCIRDLIPKTIMHLMINNVKEFINAELLAHLYSSEDQNTLMEESAEQAQRRDETLRMYQALQEALAIIGDISTSTVSTPAPPPVDDSWLQQARR
;
A
#
# COMPACT_ATOMS: atom_id res chain seq x y z
N ARG A 1 12.36 65.11 5.20
CA ARG A 1 11.76 63.95 5.89
C ARG A 1 12.54 62.73 5.45
N ASN A 2 13.17 62.02 6.38
CA ASN A 2 14.00 60.86 6.05
C ASN A 2 13.14 59.67 5.63
N VAL A 3 13.67 58.82 4.76
CA VAL A 3 12.96 57.66 4.19
C VAL A 3 12.88 56.53 5.21
N TYR A 4 13.92 56.33 6.02
CA TYR A 4 13.94 55.35 7.10
C TYR A 4 14.76 55.87 8.29
N LYS A 5 14.11 56.06 9.44
CA LYS A 5 14.74 56.58 10.68
C LYS A 5 15.54 57.86 10.39
N ASP A 6 16.82 57.90 10.79
CA ASP A 6 17.73 59.02 10.57
C ASP A 6 18.48 58.94 9.23
N TYR A 7 18.27 57.88 8.45
CA TYR A 7 18.95 57.66 7.17
C TYR A 7 18.21 58.33 6.01
N ARG A 8 18.99 59.04 5.18
CA ARG A 8 18.48 59.76 4.00
C ARG A 8 18.15 58.83 2.83
N PHE A 9 18.87 57.70 2.70
CA PHE A 9 18.65 56.65 1.71
C PHE A 9 18.70 55.28 2.39
N LEU A 10 18.05 54.29 1.79
CA LEU A 10 18.11 52.88 2.21
C LEU A 10 18.91 52.11 1.15
N GLU A 11 20.06 51.56 1.52
CA GLU A 11 20.85 50.69 0.64
C GLU A 11 20.33 49.26 0.71
N LEU A 12 20.05 48.69 -0.45
CA LEU A 12 19.63 47.30 -0.62
C LEU A 12 20.62 46.62 -1.57
N ALA A 13 21.06 45.41 -1.22
CA ALA A 13 21.93 44.59 -2.04
C ALA A 13 21.24 43.26 -2.35
N CYS A 14 21.54 42.68 -3.51
CA CYS A 14 21.12 41.35 -3.89
C CYS A 14 22.35 40.56 -4.35
N ASP A 15 22.26 39.24 -4.28
CA ASP A 15 23.39 38.35 -4.54
C ASP A 15 23.57 38.07 -6.04
N SER A 16 22.56 38.40 -6.86
CA SER A 16 22.59 38.23 -8.32
C SER A 16 21.96 39.38 -9.09
N GLN A 17 22.38 39.55 -10.34
CA GLN A 17 21.83 40.55 -11.25
C GLN A 17 20.34 40.30 -11.55
N GLU A 18 19.92 39.04 -11.65
CA GLU A 18 18.53 38.65 -11.88
C GLU A 18 17.61 39.08 -10.71
N GLU A 19 18.07 38.93 -9.47
CA GLU A 19 17.34 39.41 -8.30
C GLU A 19 17.25 40.94 -8.29
N VAL A 20 18.34 41.65 -8.60
CA VAL A 20 18.33 43.12 -8.70
C VAL A 20 17.28 43.57 -9.72
N ASP A 21 17.22 42.94 -10.89
CA ASP A 21 16.30 43.32 -11.96
C ASP A 21 14.84 42.95 -11.63
N SER A 22 14.61 41.82 -10.97
CA SER A 22 13.29 41.42 -10.43
C SER A 22 12.79 42.40 -9.36
N TRP A 23 13.66 42.83 -8.43
CA TRP A 23 13.33 43.83 -7.41
C TRP A 23 13.07 45.20 -8.03
N LYS A 24 13.87 45.64 -9.01
CA LYS A 24 13.63 46.88 -9.76
C LYS A 24 12.28 46.86 -10.48
N ALA A 25 11.95 45.76 -11.17
CA ALA A 25 10.66 45.60 -11.85
C ALA A 25 9.49 45.62 -10.85
N SER A 26 9.65 44.99 -9.69
CA SER A 26 8.64 45.00 -8.62
C SER A 26 8.45 46.37 -7.99
N LEU A 27 9.54 47.11 -7.73
CA LEU A 27 9.51 48.48 -7.21
C LEU A 27 8.85 49.45 -8.20
N LEU A 28 9.18 49.34 -9.50
CA LEU A 28 8.52 50.07 -10.57
C LEU A 28 7.01 49.79 -10.62
N ARG A 29 6.64 48.50 -10.51
CA ARG A 29 5.22 48.08 -10.43
C ARG A 29 4.51 48.63 -9.18
N ALA A 30 5.23 48.77 -8.07
CA ALA A 30 4.73 49.40 -6.84
C ALA A 30 4.70 50.94 -6.90
N GLY A 31 5.13 51.56 -8.02
CA GLY A 31 5.12 53.00 -8.23
C GLY A 31 6.37 53.73 -7.74
N VAL A 32 7.45 53.02 -7.44
CA VAL A 32 8.75 53.61 -7.09
C VAL A 32 9.57 53.76 -8.36
N TYR A 33 9.77 55.00 -8.80
CA TYR A 33 10.53 55.30 -10.00
C TYR A 33 11.99 55.65 -9.66
N PRO A 34 12.96 55.20 -10.49
CA PRO A 34 14.34 55.63 -10.35
C PRO A 34 14.43 57.16 -10.53
N ASP A 35 15.30 57.80 -9.75
CA ASP A 35 15.52 59.24 -9.84
C ASP A 35 16.17 59.56 -11.19
N LYS A 36 15.57 60.51 -11.93
CA LYS A 36 15.98 60.86 -13.30
C LYS A 36 17.16 61.84 -13.33
N SER A 37 17.58 62.37 -12.18
CA SER A 37 18.60 63.42 -12.10
C SER A 37 20.05 62.94 -12.27
N SER A 38 20.29 61.64 -12.49
CA SER A 38 21.65 61.06 -12.55
C SER A 38 21.94 60.23 -13.81
N THR A 39 21.10 60.33 -14.85
CA THR A 39 21.31 59.65 -16.13
C THR A 39 21.18 60.62 -17.30
N GLU A 40 22.21 61.43 -17.53
CA GLU A 40 22.57 61.84 -18.89
C GLU A 40 23.49 60.74 -19.43
N THR A 41 22.96 59.81 -20.24
CA THR A 41 23.60 59.14 -21.39
C THR A 41 22.69 58.00 -21.86
N GLU A 42 22.16 58.19 -23.07
CA GLU A 42 21.75 57.19 -24.08
C GLU A 42 20.52 56.29 -23.84
N GLU A 43 19.46 56.69 -24.55
CA GLU A 43 18.43 55.83 -25.15
C GLU A 43 19.06 54.64 -25.89
N ASN A 44 18.57 53.43 -25.66
CA ASN A 44 17.96 52.60 -26.72
C ASN A 44 17.46 51.28 -26.12
N GLY A 45 16.21 51.29 -25.66
CA GLY A 45 15.47 50.10 -25.29
C GLY A 45 14.06 50.32 -25.78
N GLN A 46 13.92 50.25 -27.11
CA GLN A 46 12.68 50.31 -27.87
C GLN A 46 11.55 49.69 -27.04
N ALA A 47 10.59 50.55 -26.69
CA ALA A 47 9.29 50.17 -26.16
C ALA A 47 8.63 49.29 -27.22
N ASP A 48 8.95 48.00 -27.21
CA ASP A 48 8.27 47.03 -28.03
C ASP A 48 6.88 46.90 -27.41
N ASN A 49 5.96 47.57 -28.08
CA ASN A 49 4.51 47.57 -27.95
C ASN A 49 3.93 46.15 -27.83
N PHE A 50 4.16 45.46 -26.72
CA PHE A 50 3.15 44.60 -26.12
C PHE A 50 2.22 45.50 -25.30
N SER A 51 1.49 46.37 -26.00
CA SER A 51 0.27 46.97 -25.46
C SER A 51 -0.79 45.87 -25.42
N MET A 52 -0.58 44.86 -24.58
CA MET A 52 -1.71 44.10 -24.08
C MET A 52 -2.52 45.10 -23.28
N ASP A 53 -3.75 45.33 -23.73
CA ASP A 53 -4.69 46.18 -23.03
C ASP A 53 -4.71 45.74 -21.55
N PRO A 54 -4.36 46.60 -20.58
CA PRO A 54 -4.36 46.24 -19.17
C PRO A 54 -5.70 45.68 -18.69
N GLN A 55 -6.80 46.03 -19.39
CA GLN A 55 -8.11 45.44 -19.16
C GLN A 55 -8.18 43.98 -19.62
N LEU A 56 -7.62 43.66 -20.78
CA LEU A 56 -7.55 42.29 -21.30
C LEU A 56 -6.68 41.40 -20.39
N GLU A 57 -5.54 41.89 -19.91
CA GLU A 57 -4.69 41.13 -18.97
C GLU A 57 -5.46 40.77 -17.69
N ARG A 58 -6.17 41.75 -17.11
CA ARG A 58 -7.00 41.54 -15.92
C ARG A 58 -8.15 40.57 -16.19
N GLN A 59 -8.80 40.65 -17.35
CA GLN A 59 -9.87 39.74 -17.74
C GLN A 59 -9.34 38.31 -17.93
N VAL A 60 -8.22 38.14 -18.62
CA VAL A 60 -7.59 36.83 -18.81
C VAL A 60 -7.20 36.22 -17.47
N GLU A 61 -6.63 37.00 -16.55
CA GLU A 61 -6.30 36.52 -15.20
C GLU A 61 -7.56 36.13 -14.42
N THR A 62 -8.64 36.90 -14.53
CA THR A 62 -9.93 36.55 -13.93
C THR A 62 -10.45 35.23 -14.48
N ILE A 63 -10.38 35.02 -15.80
CA ILE A 63 -10.81 33.79 -16.45
C ILE A 63 -9.94 32.60 -16.01
N ARG A 64 -8.62 32.75 -15.94
CA ARG A 64 -7.73 31.69 -15.43
C ARG A 64 -8.13 31.25 -14.02
N ASN A 65 -8.29 32.20 -13.10
CA ASN A 65 -8.69 31.91 -11.72
C ASN A 65 -10.04 31.18 -11.64
N LEU A 66 -11.01 31.54 -12.48
CA LEU A 66 -12.30 30.84 -12.56
C LEU A 66 -12.16 29.42 -13.11
N VAL A 67 -11.38 29.23 -14.17
CA VAL A 67 -11.12 27.91 -14.78
C VAL A 67 -10.40 27.00 -13.79
N ASP A 68 -9.38 27.51 -13.10
CA ASP A 68 -8.63 26.74 -12.09
C ASP A 68 -9.54 26.31 -10.92
N SER A 69 -10.40 27.22 -10.46
CA SER A 69 -11.39 26.92 -9.44
C SER A 69 -12.38 25.83 -9.90
N TYR A 70 -12.92 25.97 -11.11
CA TYR A 70 -13.86 25.01 -11.68
C TYR A 70 -13.21 23.63 -11.89
N MET A 71 -11.99 23.60 -12.43
CA MET A 71 -11.25 22.35 -12.66
C MET A 71 -10.87 21.68 -11.33
N SER A 72 -10.58 22.44 -10.28
CA SER A 72 -10.37 21.90 -8.93
C SER A 72 -11.60 21.18 -8.40
N ILE A 73 -12.80 21.76 -8.59
CA ILE A 73 -14.08 21.13 -8.21
C ILE A 73 -14.30 19.84 -9.01
N ILE A 74 -14.14 19.90 -10.34
CA ILE A 74 -14.27 18.71 -11.20
C ILE A 74 -13.32 17.61 -10.76
N ASN A 75 -12.04 17.93 -10.54
CA ASN A 75 -11.05 16.95 -10.13
C ASN A 75 -11.40 16.33 -8.77
N LYS A 76 -11.98 17.10 -7.86
CA LYS A 76 -12.51 16.57 -6.60
C LYS A 76 -13.69 15.62 -6.84
N CYS A 77 -14.62 15.96 -7.73
CA CYS A 77 -15.72 15.09 -8.12
C CYS A 77 -15.23 13.80 -8.78
N ILE A 78 -14.29 13.87 -9.73
CA ILE A 78 -13.75 12.68 -10.41
C ILE A 78 -13.07 11.74 -9.40
N ARG A 79 -12.21 12.29 -8.51
CA ARG A 79 -11.54 11.49 -7.47
C ARG A 79 -12.50 10.82 -6.50
N ASP A 80 -13.69 11.37 -6.31
CA ASP A 80 -14.71 10.80 -5.42
C ASP A 80 -15.63 9.80 -6.17
N LEU A 81 -16.10 10.15 -7.36
CA LEU A 81 -17.08 9.35 -8.10
C LEU A 81 -16.44 8.12 -8.76
N ILE A 82 -15.23 8.22 -9.33
CA ILE A 82 -14.64 7.10 -10.06
C ILE A 82 -14.43 5.86 -9.17
N PRO A 83 -13.85 5.96 -7.96
CA PRO A 83 -13.76 4.81 -7.06
C PRO A 83 -15.13 4.24 -6.67
N LYS A 84 -16.14 5.09 -6.46
CA LYS A 84 -17.50 4.65 -6.13
C LYS A 84 -18.15 3.90 -7.29
N THR A 85 -17.95 4.36 -8.52
CA THR A 85 -18.43 3.70 -9.73
C THR A 85 -17.77 2.32 -9.90
N ILE A 86 -16.45 2.22 -9.73
CA ILE A 86 -15.73 0.93 -9.80
C ILE A 86 -16.24 -0.02 -8.71
N MET A 87 -16.38 0.48 -7.47
CA MET A 87 -16.89 -0.31 -6.36
C MET A 87 -18.29 -0.85 -6.65
N HIS A 88 -19.20 0.00 -7.12
CA HIS A 88 -20.58 -0.37 -7.36
C HIS A 88 -20.74 -1.30 -8.57
N LEU A 89 -20.12 -0.97 -9.70
CA LEU A 89 -20.35 -1.69 -10.95
C LEU A 89 -19.46 -2.92 -11.11
N MET A 90 -18.24 -2.91 -10.59
CA MET A 90 -17.31 -4.02 -10.76
C MET A 90 -17.21 -4.87 -9.50
N ILE A 91 -16.82 -4.27 -8.38
CA ILE A 91 -16.49 -5.03 -7.17
C ILE A 91 -17.75 -5.68 -6.58
N ASN A 92 -18.81 -4.90 -6.38
CA ASN A 92 -20.05 -5.41 -5.82
C ASN A 92 -20.74 -6.41 -6.75
N ASN A 93 -20.70 -6.16 -8.07
CA ASN A 93 -21.26 -7.08 -9.06
C ASN A 93 -20.51 -8.43 -9.05
N VAL A 94 -19.18 -8.44 -9.09
CA VAL A 94 -18.38 -9.67 -9.02
C VAL A 94 -18.59 -10.38 -7.68
N LYS A 95 -18.68 -9.63 -6.58
CA LYS A 95 -19.01 -10.20 -5.27
C LYS A 95 -20.37 -10.90 -5.29
N GLU A 96 -21.39 -10.28 -5.87
CA GLU A 96 -22.73 -10.86 -5.99
C GLU A 96 -22.72 -12.10 -6.87
N PHE A 97 -22.05 -12.05 -8.03
CA PHE A 97 -21.87 -13.19 -8.93
C PHE A 97 -21.23 -14.39 -8.20
N ILE A 98 -20.14 -14.17 -7.46
CA ILE A 98 -19.46 -15.24 -6.70
C ILE A 98 -20.40 -15.88 -5.67
N ASN A 99 -21.22 -15.09 -4.99
CA ASN A 99 -22.10 -15.58 -3.92
C ASN A 99 -23.39 -16.23 -4.44
N ALA A 100 -23.96 -15.71 -5.52
CA ALA A 100 -25.30 -16.09 -5.97
C ALA A 100 -25.30 -16.98 -7.24
N GLU A 101 -24.34 -16.79 -8.15
CA GLU A 101 -24.42 -17.36 -9.50
C GLU A 101 -23.32 -18.37 -9.80
N LEU A 102 -22.11 -18.19 -9.24
CA LEU A 102 -20.94 -19.01 -9.56
C LEU A 102 -21.20 -20.51 -9.35
N LEU A 103 -21.83 -20.88 -8.24
CA LEU A 103 -22.11 -22.29 -7.92
C LEU A 103 -23.06 -22.92 -8.94
N ALA A 104 -24.10 -22.19 -9.36
CA ALA A 104 -25.03 -22.66 -10.38
C ALA A 104 -24.31 -22.85 -11.73
N HIS A 105 -23.39 -21.95 -12.09
CA HIS A 105 -22.57 -22.09 -13.30
C HIS A 105 -21.67 -23.34 -13.23
N LEU A 106 -20.98 -23.57 -12.10
CA LEU A 106 -20.14 -24.75 -11.92
C LEU A 106 -20.94 -26.06 -12.01
N TYR A 107 -22.14 -26.10 -11.43
CA TYR A 107 -23.01 -27.29 -11.53
C TYR A 107 -23.73 -27.42 -12.87
N SER A 108 -23.85 -26.35 -13.65
CA SER A 108 -24.37 -26.44 -15.03
C SER A 108 -23.37 -27.06 -16.01
N SER A 109 -22.09 -27.23 -15.61
CA SER A 109 -21.10 -27.88 -16.45
C SER A 109 -21.45 -29.35 -16.69
N GLU A 110 -21.32 -29.79 -17.94
CA GLU A 110 -21.67 -31.16 -18.36
C GLU A 110 -20.73 -32.22 -17.77
N ASP A 111 -19.51 -31.82 -17.37
CA ASP A 111 -18.48 -32.72 -16.85
C ASP A 111 -18.04 -32.37 -15.42
N GLN A 112 -18.98 -32.54 -14.48
CA GLN A 112 -18.72 -32.35 -13.05
C GLN A 112 -17.69 -33.33 -12.48
N ASN A 113 -17.60 -34.54 -13.05
CA ASN A 113 -16.70 -35.58 -12.54
C ASN A 113 -15.24 -35.21 -12.75
N THR A 114 -14.90 -34.73 -13.94
CA THR A 114 -13.54 -34.22 -14.22
C THR A 114 -13.25 -32.95 -13.44
N LEU A 115 -14.23 -32.06 -13.28
CA LEU A 115 -14.06 -30.83 -12.49
C LEU A 115 -13.73 -31.13 -11.01
N MET A 116 -14.28 -32.22 -10.47
CA MET A 116 -14.11 -32.65 -9.08
C MET A 116 -13.04 -33.74 -8.91
N GLU A 117 -12.21 -33.97 -9.93
CA GLU A 117 -11.18 -35.00 -9.89
C GLU A 117 -10.12 -34.70 -8.82
N GLU A 118 -9.77 -35.73 -8.03
CA GLU A 118 -8.74 -35.64 -7.01
C GLU A 118 -7.35 -35.58 -7.67
N SER A 119 -6.47 -34.69 -7.21
CA SER A 119 -5.10 -34.68 -7.70
C SER A 119 -4.35 -35.93 -7.24
N ALA A 120 -3.45 -36.46 -8.09
CA ALA A 120 -2.70 -37.68 -7.80
C ALA A 120 -1.93 -37.61 -6.45
N GLU A 121 -1.43 -36.43 -6.08
CA GLU A 121 -0.76 -36.20 -4.80
C GLU A 121 -1.71 -36.35 -3.60
N GLN A 122 -2.95 -35.85 -3.72
CA GLN A 122 -3.96 -35.99 -2.67
C GLN A 122 -4.42 -37.43 -2.54
N ALA A 123 -4.64 -38.12 -3.67
CA ALA A 123 -4.99 -39.53 -3.69
C ALA A 123 -3.90 -40.37 -3.01
N GLN A 124 -2.62 -40.10 -3.29
CA GLN A 124 -1.51 -40.75 -2.63
C GLN A 124 -1.48 -40.46 -1.12
N ARG A 125 -1.62 -39.21 -0.69
CA ARG A 125 -1.63 -38.85 0.74
C ARG A 125 -2.80 -39.51 1.48
N ARG A 126 -3.98 -39.59 0.85
CA ARG A 126 -5.15 -40.30 1.38
C ARG A 126 -4.84 -41.79 1.56
N ASP A 127 -4.25 -42.43 0.56
CA ASP A 127 -3.89 -43.86 0.62
C ASP A 127 -2.80 -44.16 1.65
N GLU A 128 -1.80 -43.29 1.79
CA GLU A 128 -0.78 -43.39 2.85
C GLU A 128 -1.39 -43.26 4.24
N THR A 129 -2.31 -42.30 4.43
CA THR A 129 -3.03 -42.11 5.69
C THR A 129 -3.88 -43.33 6.03
N LEU A 130 -4.57 -43.92 5.04
CA LEU A 130 -5.34 -45.16 5.21
C LEU A 130 -4.46 -46.34 5.60
N ARG A 131 -3.29 -46.51 4.96
CA ARG A 131 -2.32 -47.56 5.34
C ARG A 131 -1.81 -47.37 6.75
N MET A 132 -1.46 -46.13 7.12
CA MET A 132 -1.01 -45.81 8.48
C MET A 132 -2.11 -46.14 9.50
N TYR A 133 -3.36 -45.76 9.21
CA TYR A 133 -4.50 -46.05 10.07
C TYR A 133 -4.69 -47.56 10.29
N GLN A 134 -4.62 -48.35 9.22
CA GLN A 134 -4.72 -49.82 9.31
C GLN A 134 -3.59 -50.41 10.15
N ALA A 135 -2.35 -49.98 9.91
CA ALA A 135 -1.19 -50.44 10.68
C ALA A 135 -1.32 -50.11 12.18
N LEU A 136 -1.86 -48.93 12.52
CA LEU A 136 -2.12 -48.54 13.90
C LEU A 136 -3.25 -49.36 14.54
N GLN A 137 -4.32 -49.68 13.80
CA GLN A 137 -5.37 -50.57 14.29
C GLN A 137 -4.82 -51.98 14.60
N GLU A 138 -4.00 -52.53 13.71
CA GLU A 138 -3.34 -53.82 13.94
C GLU A 138 -2.41 -53.78 15.15
N ALA A 139 -1.60 -52.73 15.29
CA ALA A 139 -0.74 -52.55 16.46
C ALA A 139 -1.54 -52.50 17.77
N LEU A 140 -2.68 -51.81 17.79
CA LEU A 140 -3.57 -51.77 18.95
C LEU A 140 -4.19 -53.14 19.26
N ALA A 141 -4.58 -53.91 18.23
CA ALA A 141 -5.09 -55.27 18.41
C ALA A 141 -4.02 -56.17 19.06
N ILE A 142 -2.77 -56.11 18.58
CA ILE A 142 -1.65 -56.87 19.14
C ILE A 142 -1.40 -56.50 20.62
N ILE A 143 -1.45 -55.21 20.96
CA ILE A 143 -1.32 -54.76 22.35
C ILE A 143 -2.47 -55.34 23.21
N GLY A 144 -3.69 -55.33 22.69
CA GLY A 144 -4.86 -55.95 23.33
C GLY A 144 -4.64 -57.44 23.60
N ASP A 145 -4.15 -58.18 22.60
CA ASP A 145 -3.87 -59.62 22.73
C ASP A 145 -2.79 -59.90 23.78
N ILE A 146 -1.69 -59.16 23.78
CA ILE A 146 -0.62 -59.32 24.80
C ILE A 146 -1.16 -59.07 26.21
N SER A 147 -1.98 -58.03 26.38
CA SER A 147 -2.53 -57.65 27.68
C SER A 147 -3.48 -58.70 28.28
N THR A 148 -4.15 -59.48 27.42
CA THR A 148 -5.10 -60.53 27.84
C THR A 148 -4.46 -61.91 27.92
N SER A 149 -3.39 -62.17 27.17
CA SER A 149 -2.82 -63.51 27.00
C SER A 149 -1.56 -63.77 27.86
N THR A 150 -0.96 -62.74 28.47
CA THR A 150 0.22 -62.92 29.32
C THR A 150 -0.12 -62.89 30.81
N VAL A 151 0.31 -63.93 31.55
CA VAL A 151 0.20 -64.01 33.02
C VAL A 151 1.52 -63.59 33.64
N SER A 152 1.49 -62.60 34.54
CA SER A 152 2.64 -62.23 35.35
C SER A 152 2.95 -63.36 36.33
N THR A 153 4.11 -64.00 36.17
CA THR A 153 4.63 -64.96 37.15
C THR A 153 5.17 -64.21 38.37
N PRO A 154 4.70 -64.51 39.59
CA PRO A 154 5.28 -63.92 40.80
C PRO A 154 6.77 -64.24 40.89
N ALA A 155 7.55 -63.31 41.43
CA ALA A 155 8.97 -63.55 41.65
C ALA A 155 9.16 -64.80 42.53
N PRO A 156 10.07 -65.73 42.17
CA PRO A 156 10.32 -66.91 42.97
C PRO A 156 10.79 -66.52 44.38
N PRO A 157 10.46 -67.33 45.41
CA PRO A 157 10.87 -67.04 46.78
C PRO A 157 12.41 -66.95 46.87
N PRO A 158 12.95 -66.10 47.78
CA PRO A 158 14.39 -65.98 47.98
C PRO A 158 15.03 -67.33 48.29
N VAL A 159 16.18 -67.61 47.66
CA VAL A 159 16.91 -68.86 47.85
C VAL A 159 17.55 -68.86 49.24
N ASP A 160 17.39 -69.95 50.00
CA ASP A 160 18.03 -70.11 51.32
C ASP A 160 19.50 -70.50 51.16
N ASP A 161 20.39 -69.54 51.41
CA ASP A 161 21.86 -69.71 51.35
C ASP A 161 22.46 -70.30 52.64
N SER A 162 21.64 -70.87 53.54
CA SER A 162 22.11 -71.50 54.80
C SER A 162 23.20 -72.57 54.58
N TRP A 163 23.22 -73.21 53.41
CA TRP A 163 24.22 -74.23 53.04
C TRP A 163 25.64 -73.66 52.84
N LEU A 164 25.79 -72.38 52.49
CA LEU A 164 27.10 -71.72 52.32
C LEU A 164 27.81 -71.46 53.65
N GLN A 165 27.07 -71.41 54.77
CA GLN A 165 27.65 -71.17 56.10
C GLN A 165 28.30 -72.44 56.71
N GLN A 166 27.85 -73.62 56.32
CA GLN A 166 28.38 -74.89 56.84
C GLN A 166 29.74 -75.27 56.22
N ALA A 167 30.05 -74.78 55.03
CA ALA A 167 31.32 -75.05 54.34
C ALA A 167 32.52 -74.22 54.87
N ARG A 168 32.31 -73.33 55.86
CA ARG A 168 33.33 -72.44 56.46
C ARG A 168 33.76 -72.83 57.87
N ARG A 169 33.51 -74.06 58.33
CA ARG A 169 34.02 -74.58 59.61
C ARG A 169 35.00 -75.72 59.42
#